data_AF-A0A954X3U7-F1
#
_entry.id   AF-A0A954X3U7-F1
#
_cell.length_a   1.000
_cell.length_b   1.000
_cell.length_c   1.000
_cell.angle_alpha   90.00
_cell.angle_beta   90.00
_cell.angle_gamma   90.00
#
_symmetry.space_group_name_H-M   'P 1'
#
loop_
_entity.id
_entity.type
_entity.pdbx_description
1 polymer ?
#
loop_
_entity_poly.entity_id
_entity_poly.type
_entity_poly.pdbx_seq_one_letter_code
_entity_poly.pdbx_strand_id
1 'polypeptide(L)'
;RWPNAFRQGQFVPAVEYLRANRLRTMLIRDMDTMMGRVDMYVGGNDLAITNLSGHPCVTLPGGFVTVDGRASPRNVTLTGRLFGEASLLAVAHGYQRATGYHLRKPPLE
;
A
#
# COMPACT_ATOMS: atom_id res chain seq x y z
N ARG A 1 -8.27 -2.62 -18.25
CA ARG A 1 -7.93 -4.05 -18.14
C ARG A 1 -6.50 -4.28 -18.63
N TRP A 2 -5.74 -5.15 -17.98
CA TRP A 2 -4.29 -5.38 -18.23
C TRP A 2 -3.87 -5.55 -19.71
N PRO A 3 -4.60 -6.30 -20.56
CA PRO A 3 -4.18 -6.49 -21.95
C PRO A 3 -4.09 -5.20 -22.78
N ASN A 4 -4.94 -4.21 -22.48
CA ASN A 4 -4.89 -2.92 -23.18
C ASN A 4 -3.75 -2.05 -22.67
N ALA A 5 -3.50 -2.05 -21.36
CA ALA A 5 -2.39 -1.30 -20.76
C ALA A 5 -1.03 -1.81 -21.28
N PHE A 6 -0.84 -3.11 -21.37
CA PHE A 6 0.40 -3.69 -21.91
C PHE A 6 0.61 -3.40 -23.39
N ARG A 7 -0.45 -3.45 -24.21
CA ARG A 7 -0.37 -3.05 -25.63
C ARG A 7 -0.02 -1.58 -25.79
N GLN A 8 -0.62 -0.69 -25.00
CA GLN A 8 -0.25 0.73 -25.00
C GLN A 8 1.21 0.94 -24.57
N GLY A 9 1.71 0.15 -23.62
CA GLY A 9 3.10 0.19 -23.18
C GLY A 9 4.13 -0.02 -24.30
N GLN A 10 3.80 -0.81 -25.33
CA GLN A 10 4.68 -1.06 -26.48
C GLN A 10 4.94 0.19 -27.32
N PHE A 11 4.07 1.20 -27.23
CA PHE A 11 4.18 2.45 -27.99
C PHE A 11 4.78 3.60 -27.16
N VAL A 12 5.25 3.35 -25.94
CA VAL A 12 5.87 4.38 -25.09
C VAL A 12 7.27 4.70 -25.63
N PRO A 13 7.55 5.94 -26.08
CA PRO A 13 8.87 6.30 -26.58
C PRO A 13 9.95 6.25 -25.48
N ALA A 14 11.18 5.94 -25.86
CA ALA A 14 12.31 5.90 -24.92
C ALA A 14 12.51 7.22 -24.16
N VAL A 15 12.31 8.36 -24.82
CA VAL A 15 12.41 9.69 -24.17
C VAL A 15 11.35 9.89 -23.09
N GLU A 16 10.12 9.40 -23.31
CA GLU A 16 9.04 9.50 -22.32
C GLU A 16 9.29 8.56 -21.15
N TYR A 17 9.84 7.38 -21.39
CA TYR A 17 10.25 6.48 -20.32
C TYR A 17 11.35 7.10 -19.44
N LEU A 18 12.35 7.76 -20.04
CA LEU A 18 13.38 8.48 -19.28
C LEU A 18 12.80 9.67 -18.50
N ARG A 19 11.88 10.43 -19.08
CA ARG A 19 11.16 11.52 -18.39
C ARG A 19 10.36 10.99 -17.20
N ALA A 20 9.62 9.90 -17.37
CA ALA A 20 8.88 9.25 -16.31
C ALA A 20 9.81 8.79 -15.16
N ASN A 21 10.99 8.26 -15.46
CA ASN A 21 11.98 7.89 -14.42
C ASN A 21 12.58 9.10 -13.68
N ARG A 22 12.73 10.25 -14.35
CA ARG A 22 13.11 11.50 -13.67
C ARG A 22 12.03 11.95 -12.69
N LEU A 23 10.76 11.92 -13.11
CA LEU A 23 9.63 12.20 -12.23
C LEU A 23 9.56 11.22 -11.06
N ARG A 24 9.80 9.93 -11.31
CA ARG A 24 9.91 8.90 -10.26
C ARG A 24 11.01 9.23 -9.25
N THR A 25 12.16 9.72 -9.72
CA THR A 25 13.27 10.13 -8.84
C THR A 25 12.87 11.31 -7.94
N MET A 26 12.13 12.28 -8.48
CA MET A 26 11.58 13.39 -7.68
C MET A 26 10.61 12.87 -6.63
N LEU A 27 9.67 12.01 -7.04
CA LEU A 27 8.71 11.38 -6.12
C LEU A 27 9.39 10.61 -4.98
N ILE A 28 10.46 9.86 -5.29
CA ILE A 28 11.24 9.14 -4.27
C ILE A 28 11.79 10.10 -3.22
N ARG A 29 12.37 11.23 -3.64
CA ARG A 29 12.94 12.24 -2.73
C ARG A 29 11.87 12.93 -1.89
N ASP A 30 10.73 13.26 -2.50
CA ASP A 30 9.61 13.91 -1.81
C ASP A 30 9.01 12.97 -0.76
N MET A 31 8.85 11.68 -1.10
CA MET A 31 8.40 10.66 -0.16
C MET A 31 9.39 10.43 0.98
N ASP A 32 10.70 10.33 0.69
CA ASP A 32 11.72 10.18 1.73
C ASP A 32 11.74 11.38 2.69
N THR A 33 11.58 12.60 2.16
CA THR A 33 11.48 13.82 2.97
C THR A 33 10.22 13.82 3.86
N MET A 34 9.07 13.42 3.31
CA MET A 34 7.81 13.33 4.04
C MET A 34 7.90 12.28 5.15
N MET A 35 8.40 11.09 4.82
CA MET A 35 8.63 10.00 5.77
C MET A 35 9.73 10.36 6.79
N GLY A 36 10.62 11.30 6.47
CA GLY A 36 11.53 11.96 7.42
C GLY A 36 10.85 12.47 8.69
N ARG A 37 9.56 12.80 8.63
CA ARG A 37 8.78 13.41 9.72
C ARG A 37 7.93 12.42 10.53
N VAL A 38 7.72 11.21 10.03
CA VAL A 38 6.83 10.21 10.63
C VAL A 38 7.42 8.81 10.51
N ASP A 39 7.23 7.97 11.52
CA ASP A 39 7.69 6.57 11.45
C ASP A 39 6.85 5.73 10.49
N MET A 40 5.55 6.05 10.42
CA MET A 40 4.56 5.44 9.52
C MET A 40 3.30 6.30 9.41
N TYR A 41 2.47 6.03 8.42
CA TYR A 41 1.11 6.58 8.31
C TYR A 41 0.07 5.50 7.94
N VAL A 42 -1.21 5.85 8.07
CA VAL A 42 -2.35 4.93 7.90
C VAL A 42 -3.25 5.41 6.76
N GLY A 43 -3.62 4.50 5.84
CA GLY A 43 -4.74 4.70 4.91
C GLY A 43 -4.52 5.71 3.78
N GLY A 44 -3.30 5.87 3.27
CA GLY A 44 -2.93 6.94 2.33
C GLY A 44 -3.48 6.86 0.89
N ASN A 45 -4.23 5.82 0.51
CA ASN A 45 -4.62 5.53 -0.88
C ASN A 45 -3.46 5.74 -1.87
N ASP A 46 -2.32 5.19 -1.50
CA ASP A 46 -0.98 5.55 -1.95
C ASP A 46 -0.32 4.44 -2.76
N LEU A 47 -1.07 3.41 -3.17
CA LEU A 47 -0.53 2.21 -3.82
C LEU A 47 0.35 2.53 -5.04
N ALA A 48 -0.04 3.51 -5.86
CA ALA A 48 0.78 3.95 -6.99
C ALA A 48 2.08 4.61 -6.53
N ILE A 49 2.01 5.43 -5.48
CA ILE A 49 3.15 6.16 -4.92
C ILE A 49 4.14 5.19 -4.26
N THR A 50 3.66 4.22 -3.48
CA THR A 50 4.51 3.26 -2.77
C THR A 50 5.15 2.26 -3.72
N ASN A 51 4.44 1.82 -4.77
CA ASN A 51 5.05 1.03 -5.86
C ASN A 51 6.15 1.78 -6.63
N LEU A 52 5.99 3.11 -6.81
CA LEU A 52 6.99 3.93 -7.48
C LEU A 52 8.16 4.28 -6.55
N SER A 53 7.92 4.48 -5.26
CA SER A 53 8.94 4.93 -4.31
C SER A 53 9.65 3.80 -3.55
N GLY A 54 9.06 2.61 -3.47
CA GLY A 54 9.60 1.45 -2.77
C GLY A 54 9.31 1.40 -1.27
N HIS A 55 8.49 2.31 -0.74
CA HIS A 55 8.13 2.30 0.69
C HIS A 55 7.32 1.06 1.05
N PRO A 56 7.64 0.37 2.17
CA PRO A 56 6.94 -0.83 2.56
C PRO A 56 5.53 -0.52 3.06
N CYS A 57 4.57 -1.35 2.64
CA CYS A 57 3.18 -1.30 3.10
C CYS A 57 2.76 -2.66 3.67
N VAL A 58 1.93 -2.65 4.72
CA VAL A 58 1.24 -3.83 5.23
C VAL A 58 -0.25 -3.56 5.34
N THR A 59 -1.05 -4.46 4.76
CA THR A 59 -2.52 -4.38 4.77
C THR A 59 -3.10 -5.47 5.66
N LEU A 60 -3.95 -5.08 6.61
CA LEU A 60 -4.52 -5.95 7.64
C LEU A 60 -6.05 -5.78 7.68
N PRO A 61 -6.80 -6.75 8.23
CA PRO A 61 -8.24 -6.56 8.48
C PRO A 61 -8.52 -5.38 9.43
N GLY A 62 -9.34 -4.44 8.96
CA GLY A 62 -9.74 -3.19 9.61
C GLY A 62 -11.09 -3.26 10.32
N GLY A 63 -11.61 -4.46 10.57
CA GLY A 63 -12.98 -4.70 11.05
C GLY A 63 -13.93 -5.13 9.93
N PHE A 64 -15.23 -5.09 10.21
CA PHE A 64 -16.29 -5.58 9.31
C PHE A 64 -17.41 -4.56 9.21
N VAL A 65 -17.97 -4.43 8.01
CA VAL A 65 -19.18 -3.63 7.73
C VAL A 65 -20.24 -4.52 7.13
N THR A 66 -21.51 -4.23 7.38
CA THR A 66 -22.62 -4.98 6.77
C THR A 66 -22.86 -4.48 5.35
N VAL A 67 -22.77 -5.38 4.36
CA VAL A 67 -23.09 -5.13 2.94
C VAL A 67 -24.07 -6.21 2.51
N ASP A 68 -25.23 -5.82 2.00
CA ASP A 68 -26.29 -6.75 1.56
C ASP A 68 -26.65 -7.82 2.60
N GLY A 69 -26.74 -7.40 3.87
CA GLY A 69 -27.05 -8.28 5.00
C GLY A 69 -25.91 -9.21 5.44
N ARG A 70 -24.73 -9.14 4.83
CA ARG A 70 -23.56 -9.97 5.17
C ARG A 70 -22.41 -9.13 5.74
N ALA A 71 -21.69 -9.69 6.71
CA ALA A 71 -20.49 -9.04 7.25
C ALA A 71 -19.34 -9.11 6.23
N SER A 72 -18.91 -7.96 5.72
CA SER A 72 -17.85 -7.80 4.73
C SER A 72 -16.60 -7.18 5.39
N PRO A 73 -15.39 -7.73 5.19
CA PRO A 73 -14.18 -7.20 5.80
C PRO A 73 -13.78 -5.85 5.19
N ARG A 74 -13.33 -4.95 6.06
CA ARG A 74 -12.57 -3.75 5.66
C ARG A 74 -11.10 -4.00 5.89
N ASN A 75 -10.26 -3.19 5.26
CA ASN A 75 -8.82 -3.21 5.49
C ASN A 75 -8.34 -1.91 6.14
N VAL A 76 -7.19 -2.02 6.78
CA VAL A 76 -6.34 -0.90 7.17
C VAL A 76 -4.96 -1.14 6.57
N THR A 77 -4.38 -0.12 5.96
CA THR A 77 -3.04 -0.19 5.38
C THR A 77 -2.12 0.73 6.15
N LEU A 78 -0.97 0.21 6.56
CA LEU A 78 0.10 0.94 7.22
C LEU A 78 1.26 1.06 6.22
N THR A 79 1.79 2.26 6.01
CA THR A 79 2.98 2.49 5.18
C THR A 79 4.12 3.01 6.05
N GLY A 80 5.30 2.39 5.95
CA GLY A 80 6.47 2.70 6.75
C GLY A 80 7.61 3.30 5.93
N ARG A 81 8.73 3.61 6.61
CA ARG A 81 9.95 4.13 5.99
C ARG A 81 10.64 3.06 5.13
N LEU A 82 11.45 3.49 4.16
CA LEU A 82 12.36 2.58 3.44
C LEU A 82 13.21 1.78 4.43
N PHE A 83 13.26 0.46 4.23
CA PHE A 83 13.97 -0.50 5.10
C PHE A 83 13.45 -0.56 6.55
N GLY A 84 12.24 -0.06 6.81
CA GLY A 84 11.60 0.00 8.12
C GLY A 84 10.64 -1.16 8.42
N GLU A 85 10.71 -2.26 7.68
CA GLU A 85 9.74 -3.37 7.73
C GLU A 85 9.61 -3.97 9.13
N ALA A 86 10.71 -4.09 9.88
CA ALA A 86 10.69 -4.67 11.23
C ALA A 86 9.80 -3.85 12.17
N SER A 87 9.96 -2.53 12.20
CA SER A 87 9.14 -1.62 13.01
C SER A 87 7.69 -1.61 12.53
N LEU A 88 7.47 -1.58 11.21
CA LEU A 88 6.13 -1.61 10.63
C LEU A 88 5.37 -2.91 11.00
N LEU A 89 6.06 -4.05 10.92
CA LEU A 89 5.49 -5.35 11.29
C LEU A 89 5.27 -5.49 12.80
N ALA A 90 6.10 -4.85 13.64
CA ALA A 90 5.85 -4.81 15.08
C ALA A 90 4.54 -4.08 15.40
N VAL A 91 4.27 -2.95 14.74
CA VAL A 91 2.99 -2.23 14.89
C VAL A 91 1.83 -3.07 14.34
N ALA A 92 1.99 -3.69 13.17
CA ALA A 92 0.99 -4.58 12.59
C ALA A 92 0.63 -5.74 13.53
N HIS A 93 1.63 -6.36 14.16
CA HIS A 93 1.45 -7.44 15.12
C HIS A 93 0.72 -6.95 16.38
N GLY A 94 1.09 -5.79 16.92
CA GLY A 94 0.40 -5.15 18.03
C GLY A 94 -1.08 -4.88 17.72
N TYR A 95 -1.37 -4.33 16.54
CA TYR A 95 -2.73 -4.10 16.05
C TYR A 95 -3.54 -5.40 15.95
N GLN A 96 -2.96 -6.46 15.39
CA GLN A 96 -3.62 -7.76 15.28
C GLN A 96 -3.92 -8.36 16.67
N ARG A 97 -2.99 -8.28 17.62
CA ARG A 97 -3.20 -8.75 19.00
C ARG A 97 -4.31 -7.98 19.72
N ALA A 98 -4.41 -6.67 19.48
CA ALA A 98 -5.43 -5.84 20.11
C ALA A 98 -6.83 -6.04 19.53
N THR A 99 -6.94 -6.39 18.23
CA THR A 99 -8.23 -6.40 17.52
C THR A 99 -8.80 -7.79 17.25
N GLY A 100 -7.94 -8.80 17.04
CA GLY A 100 -8.38 -10.16 16.71
C GLY A 100 -9.10 -10.32 15.36
N TYR A 101 -9.22 -9.27 14.54
CA TYR A 101 -9.97 -9.32 13.27
C TYR A 101 -9.41 -10.36 12.29
N HIS A 102 -8.10 -10.58 12.31
CA HIS A 102 -7.39 -11.58 11.51
C HIS A 102 -7.73 -13.05 11.86
N LEU A 103 -8.40 -13.29 12.99
CA LEU A 103 -8.83 -14.64 13.41
C LEU A 103 -10.21 -15.01 12.87
N ARG A 104 -10.98 -14.03 12.36
CA ARG A 104 -12.30 -14.27 11.77
C ARG A 104 -12.12 -15.00 10.44
N LYS A 105 -12.89 -16.07 10.25
CA LYS A 105 -12.93 -16.83 9.00
C LYS A 105 -14.29 -16.61 8.32
N PRO A 106 -14.34 -16.51 6.98
CA PRO A 106 -15.61 -16.58 6.29
C PRO A 106 -16.25 -17.96 6.54
N PRO A 107 -17.59 -18.06 6.55
CA PRO A 107 -18.24 -19.36 6.49
C PRO A 107 -17.77 -20.07 5.21
N LEU A 108 -17.39 -21.34 5.35
CA LEU A 108 -17.13 -22.21 4.20
C LEU A 108 -18.49 -22.80 3.82
N GLU A 109 -19.00 -22.43 2.65
CA GLU A 109 -20.05 -23.18 1.96
C GLU A 109 -19.40 -24.31 1.13
#